data_AF-A0A8T5APC7-F1
#
_entry.id   AF-A0A8T5APC7-F1
#
_cell.length_a   1.000
_cell.length_b   1.000
_cell.length_c   1.000
_cell.angle_alpha   90.00
_cell.angle_beta   90.00
_cell.angle_gamma   90.00
#
_symmetry.space_group_name_H-M   'P 1'
#
loop_
_entity.id
_entity.type
_entity.pdbx_description
1 polymer ?
#
loop_
_entity_poly.entity_id
_entity_poly.type
_entity_poly.pdbx_seq_one_letter_code
_entity_poly.pdbx_strand_id
1 'polypeptide(L)'
;MYDITDDNLRNRVAETLKDYGLSRIQYSAFIGDMPRHRLNSLTVDLKNLIGDRVENVQIYPLCDLCFKGRREVGKAKKYRLDEGKVKVAYI
;
A
#
# COMPACT_ATOMS: atom_id res chain seq x y z
N MET A 1 -4.14 -0.63 -3.47
CA MET A 1 -4.32 0.85 -3.54
C MET A 1 -5.26 1.26 -2.43
N TYR A 2 -5.15 2.48 -1.93
CA TYR A 2 -6.08 2.98 -0.92
C TYR A 2 -6.44 4.44 -1.15
N ASP A 3 -7.57 4.85 -0.60
CA ASP A 3 -8.00 6.23 -0.47
C ASP A 3 -8.37 6.42 1.01
N ILE A 4 -7.49 7.12 1.73
CA ILE A 4 -7.57 7.29 3.19
C ILE A 4 -7.32 8.75 3.53
N THR A 5 -8.35 9.38 4.11
CA THR A 5 -8.31 10.81 4.42
C THR A 5 -7.50 11.08 5.68
N ASP A 6 -7.71 10.30 6.75
CA ASP A 6 -6.99 10.48 8.01
C ASP A 6 -5.50 10.11 7.90
N ASP A 7 -4.63 11.07 8.20
CA ASP A 7 -3.19 10.91 8.09
C ASP A 7 -2.64 9.81 9.00
N ASN A 8 -3.16 9.72 10.23
CA ASN A 8 -2.71 8.73 11.21
C ASN A 8 -3.06 7.31 10.75
N LEU A 9 -4.30 7.09 10.31
CA LEU A 9 -4.75 5.83 9.75
C LEU A 9 -3.97 5.47 8.49
N ARG A 10 -3.76 6.43 7.58
CA ARG A 10 -3.00 6.21 6.35
C ARG A 10 -1.57 5.77 6.64
N ASN A 11 -0.93 6.36 7.65
CA ASN A 11 0.41 5.96 8.07
C ASN A 11 0.41 4.55 8.67
N ARG A 12 -0.54 4.23 9.54
CA ARG A 12 -0.66 2.88 10.12
C ARG A 12 -0.90 1.82 9.04
N VAL A 13 -1.75 2.11 8.06
CA VAL A 13 -1.98 1.23 6.89
C VAL A 13 -0.69 1.08 6.09
N ALA A 14 0.03 2.17 5.85
CA ALA A 14 1.29 2.14 5.11
C ALA A 14 2.36 1.30 5.81
N GLU A 15 2.51 1.40 7.14
CA GLU A 15 3.43 0.55 7.91
C GLU A 15 2.98 -0.92 7.88
N THR A 16 1.69 -1.18 8.09
CA THR A 16 1.14 -2.55 8.01
C THR A 16 1.46 -3.19 6.65
N LEU A 17 1.27 -2.47 5.54
CA LEU A 17 1.60 -3.00 4.20
C LEU A 17 3.10 -3.32 4.05
N LYS A 18 3.99 -2.53 4.66
CA LYS A 18 5.44 -2.80 4.66
C LYS A 18 5.81 -4.01 5.52
N ASP A 19 5.21 -4.16 6.69
CA ASP A 19 5.43 -5.34 7.56
C ASP A 19 5.03 -6.64 6.87
N TYR A 20 4.05 -6.54 5.98
CA TYR A 20 3.65 -7.63 5.10
C TYR A 20 4.62 -7.88 3.92
N GLY A 21 5.61 -7.02 3.71
CA GLY A 21 6.63 -7.12 2.67
C GLY A 21 6.29 -6.39 1.38
N LEU A 22 5.23 -5.57 1.35
CA LEU A 22 4.86 -4.80 0.17
C LEU A 22 5.71 -3.52 0.06
N SER A 23 6.10 -3.20 -1.16
CA SER A 23 6.85 -2.00 -1.51
C SER A 23 5.92 -0.87 -1.93
N ARG A 24 6.15 0.33 -1.40
CA ARG A 24 5.37 1.53 -1.73
C ARG A 24 5.80 2.09 -3.08
N ILE A 25 4.86 2.20 -4.02
CA ILE A 25 5.12 2.67 -5.40
C ILE A 25 4.52 4.05 -5.69
N GLN A 26 3.47 4.44 -4.95
CA GLN A 26 2.87 5.76 -5.04
C GLN A 26 2.45 6.24 -3.65
N TYR A 27 1.91 7.46 -3.56
CA TYR A 27 1.45 8.01 -2.28
C TYR A 27 0.40 7.13 -1.61
N SER A 28 -0.45 6.48 -2.41
CA SER A 28 -1.51 5.60 -1.92
C SER A 28 -1.55 4.22 -2.60
N ALA A 29 -0.40 3.72 -3.04
CA ALA A 29 -0.31 2.41 -3.69
C ALA A 29 0.96 1.64 -3.29
N PHE A 30 0.77 0.33 -3.15
CA PHE A 30 1.77 -0.66 -2.76
C PHE A 30 1.70 -1.86 -3.71
N ILE A 31 2.82 -2.55 -3.86
CA ILE A 31 2.95 -3.76 -4.67
C ILE A 31 3.91 -4.75 -4.03
N GLY A 32 3.72 -6.04 -4.27
CA GLY A 32 4.64 -7.07 -3.81
C GLY A 32 4.05 -8.46 -3.99
N ASP A 33 4.91 -9.45 -3.90
CA ASP A 33 4.56 -10.85 -4.03
C ASP A 33 4.16 -11.44 -2.68
N MET A 34 3.06 -12.18 -2.65
CA MET A 34 2.54 -12.73 -1.41
C MET A 34 1.70 -14.00 -1.65
N PRO A 35 1.84 -15.04 -0.82
CA PRO A 35 0.97 -16.20 -0.89
C PRO A 35 -0.44 -15.88 -0.35
N ARG A 36 -1.45 -16.61 -0.86
CA ARG A 36 -2.87 -16.36 -0.57
C ARG A 36 -3.21 -16.35 0.93
N HIS A 37 -2.56 -17.16 1.75
CA HIS A 37 -2.83 -17.19 3.18
C HIS A 37 -2.43 -15.86 3.87
N ARG A 38 -1.28 -15.29 3.51
CA ARG A 38 -0.87 -13.97 4.03
C ARG A 38 -1.75 -12.85 3.52
N LEU A 39 -2.27 -12.97 2.28
CA LEU A 39 -3.24 -12.01 1.75
C LEU A 39 -4.53 -11.98 2.58
N ASN A 40 -5.01 -13.16 3.01
CA ASN A 40 -6.18 -13.25 3.89
C ASN A 40 -5.90 -12.59 5.26
N SER A 41 -4.74 -12.84 5.86
CA SER A 41 -4.33 -12.18 7.11
C SER A 41 -4.25 -10.66 6.95
N LEU A 42 -3.60 -10.16 5.88
CA LEU A 42 -3.53 -8.74 5.58
C LEU A 42 -4.93 -8.12 5.45
N THR A 43 -5.86 -8.82 4.80
CA THR A 43 -7.23 -8.33 4.62
C THR A 43 -7.95 -8.18 5.96
N VAL A 44 -7.74 -9.12 6.89
CA VAL A 44 -8.30 -9.04 8.25
C VAL A 44 -7.69 -7.87 9.03
N ASP A 45 -6.37 -7.73 9.00
CA ASP A 45 -5.67 -6.66 9.71
C ASP A 45 -6.09 -5.28 9.20
N LEU A 46 -6.21 -5.10 7.89
CA LEU A 46 -6.69 -3.86 7.28
C LEU A 46 -8.14 -3.54 7.68
N LYS A 47 -9.03 -4.54 7.70
CA LYS A 47 -10.42 -4.36 8.17
C LYS A 47 -10.46 -3.92 9.64
N ASN A 48 -9.67 -4.57 10.49
CA ASN A 48 -9.59 -4.21 11.92
C ASN A 48 -9.01 -2.80 12.12
N LEU A 49 -8.04 -2.42 11.29
CA LEU A 49 -7.40 -1.11 11.37
C LEU A 49 -8.33 0.02 10.94
N ILE A 50 -9.08 -0.19 9.86
CA ILE A 50 -10.07 0.76 9.33
C ILE A 50 -11.26 0.87 10.30
N GLY A 51 -11.77 -0.26 10.78
CA GLY A 51 -12.98 -0.34 11.61
C GLY A 51 -14.21 0.14 10.84
N ASP A 52 -15.05 0.95 11.49
CA ASP A 52 -16.30 1.48 10.92
C ASP A 52 -16.11 2.77 10.10
N ARG A 53 -14.85 3.15 9.83
CA ARG A 53 -14.54 4.38 9.07
C ARG A 53 -14.86 4.21 7.58
N VAL A 54 -15.28 5.30 6.95
CA VAL A 54 -15.56 5.36 5.52
C VAL A 54 -14.25 5.62 4.77
N GLU A 55 -13.43 4.57 4.63
CA GLU A 55 -12.15 4.61 3.93
C GLU A 55 -12.06 3.43 2.97
N ASN A 56 -11.32 3.57 1.88
CA ASN A 56 -11.33 2.60 0.78
C ASN A 56 -9.96 1.95 0.61
N VAL A 57 -9.90 0.62 0.67
CA VAL A 57 -8.71 -0.15 0.32
C VAL A 57 -9.09 -1.20 -0.71
N GLN A 58 -8.41 -1.17 -1.86
CA GLN A 58 -8.62 -2.10 -2.95
C GLN A 58 -7.37 -2.93 -3.18
N ILE A 59 -7.56 -4.25 -3.23
CA ILE A 59 -6.50 -5.24 -3.43
C ILE A 59 -6.75 -5.91 -4.78
N TYR A 60 -5.77 -5.81 -5.68
CA TYR A 60 -5.83 -6.38 -7.01
C TYR A 60 -4.77 -7.46 -7.13
N PRO A 61 -5.13 -8.75 -7.06
CA PRO A 61 -4.22 -9.83 -7.45
C PRO A 61 -3.89 -9.66 -8.94
N LEU A 62 -2.60 -9.59 -9.26
CA LEU A 62 -2.12 -9.47 -10.64
C LEU A 62 -1.40 -10.76 -11.03
N CYS A 63 -1.59 -11.22 -12.27
CA CYS A 63 -0.71 -12.23 -12.84
C CYS A 63 0.58 -11.57 -13.36
N ASP A 64 1.62 -12.37 -13.58
CA ASP A 64 2.92 -11.91 -14.06
C ASP A 64 2.83 -11.10 -15.35
N LEU A 65 1.95 -11.52 -16.28
CA LEU A 65 1.78 -10.82 -17.56
C LEU A 65 1.20 -9.42 -17.34
N CYS A 66 0.15 -9.29 -16.53
CA CYS A 66 -0.45 -8.00 -16.19
C CYS A 66 0.56 -7.09 -15.47
N PHE A 67 1.34 -7.65 -14.54
CA PHE A 67 2.35 -6.89 -13.81
C PHE A 67 3.48 -6.39 -14.71
N LYS A 68 3.96 -7.22 -15.65
CA LYS A 68 4.98 -6.85 -16.65
C LYS A 68 4.46 -5.83 -17.67
N GLY A 69 3.16 -5.88 -17.99
CA GLY A 69 2.51 -4.95 -18.91
C GLY A 69 2.27 -3.54 -18.35
N ARG A 70 2.54 -3.30 -17.06
CA ARG A 70 2.31 -1.99 -16.44
C ARG A 70 3.11 -0.89 -17.11
N ARG A 71 2.53 0.31 -17.21
CA ARG A 71 3.19 1.51 -17.73
C ARG A 71 3.29 2.54 -16.62
N GLU A 72 4.47 3.15 -16.49
CA GLU A 72 4.72 4.27 -15.58
C GLU A 72 5.02 5.51 -16.41
N VAL A 73 4.45 6.64 -16.03
CA VAL A 73 4.65 7.94 -16.67
C VAL A 73 5.08 8.94 -15.62
N GLY A 74 6.14 9.71 -15.89
CA GLY A 74 6.72 10.68 -14.97
C GLY A 74 7.95 10.15 -14.24
N LYS A 75 8.34 10.86 -13.17
CA LYS A 75 9.51 10.50 -12.35
C LYS A 75 9.10 9.64 -11.16
N ALA A 76 9.83 8.55 -10.95
CA ALA A 76 9.68 7.70 -9.78
C ALA A 76 9.96 8.49 -8.49
N LYS A 77 9.16 8.21 -7.46
CA LYS A 77 9.28 8.81 -6.12
C LYS A 77 9.77 7.75 -5.13
N LYS A 78 10.80 8.06 -4.35
CA LYS A 78 11.15 7.29 -3.16
C LYS A 78 10.31 7.76 -2.00
N TYR A 79 9.59 6.83 -1.39
CA TYR A 79 8.78 7.07 -0.21
C TYR A 79 9.50 6.50 1.02
N ARG A 80 9.95 7.39 1.91
CA ARG A 80 10.43 7.01 3.25
C ARG A 80 9.36 7.36 4.28
N LEU A 81 9.18 6.52 5.28
CA LEU A 81 8.35 6.84 6.45
C LEU A 81 9.34 7.20 7.57
N ASP A 82 9.38 8.48 7.94
CA ASP A 82 10.13 8.96 9.11
C ASP A 82 9.09 9.42 10.13
N GLU A 83 9.08 8.85 11.35
CA GLU A 83 8.24 9.32 12.48
C GLU A 83 6.76 9.60 12.12
N GLY A 84 6.11 8.71 11.35
CA GLY A 84 4.72 8.90 10.94
C GLY A 84 4.50 10.01 9.90
N LYS A 85 5.54 10.44 9.18
CA LYS A 85 5.41 11.33 8.02
C LYS A 85 6.02 10.69 6.78
N VAL A 86 5.24 10.69 5.70
CA VAL A 86 5.72 10.30 4.37
C VAL A 86 6.65 11.40 3.85
N LYS A 87 7.95 11.11 3.72
CA LYS A 87 8.89 11.93 2.97
C LYS A 87 9.02 11.41 1.54
N VAL A 88 8.94 12.32 0.59
CA VAL A 88 9.04 12.04 -0.85
C VAL A 88 10.35 12.61 -1.37
N ALA A 89 11.21 11.76 -1.91
CA ALA A 89 12.39 12.16 -2.67
C ALA A 89 12.22 11.77 -4.14
N TYR A 90 12.69 12.61 -5.06
CA TYR A 90 12.73 12.28 -6.47
C TYR A 90 14.00 11.49 -6.78
N ILE A 91 13.89 10.49 -7.67
CA ILE A 91 15.04 9.84 -8.29
C ILE A 91 15.47 10.68 -9.49
#